data_AF-A0A2V6SXR5-F1
#
_entry.id   AF-A0A2V6SXR5-F1
#
_cell.length_a   1.000
_cell.length_b   1.000
_cell.length_c   1.000
_cell.angle_alpha   90.00
_cell.angle_beta   90.00
_cell.angle_gamma   90.00
#
_symmetry.space_group_name_H-M   'P 1'
#
loop_
_entity.id
_entity.type
_entity.pdbx_description
1 polymer ?
#
loop_
_entity_poly.entity_id
_entity_poly.type
_entity_poly.pdbx_seq_one_letter_code
_entity_poly.pdbx_strand_id
1 'polypeptide(L)' 'MVRRGYSFVSLDEALRDDAYRSTDTYTGDESINWLGRWAVSRGVKKADDVLDDFPEVPDFVVQASGTKK' A
#
# COMPACT_ATOMS: atom_id res chain seq x y z
N MET A 1 -15.30 -4.95 -22.44
CA MET A 1 -14.24 -4.96 -21.40
C MET A 1 -13.17 -5.95 -21.81
N VAL A 2 -11.91 -5.52 -21.93
CA VAL A 2 -10.78 -6.43 -22.22
C VAL A 2 -10.49 -7.27 -20.97
N ARG A 3 -10.34 -8.59 -21.14
CA ARG A 3 -9.99 -9.50 -20.05
C ARG A 3 -8.53 -9.25 -19.66
N ARG A 4 -8.30 -8.76 -18.44
CA ARG A 4 -6.98 -8.30 -17.96
C ARG A 4 -6.01 -9.43 -17.56
N GLY A 5 -6.37 -10.70 -17.78
CA GLY A 5 -5.52 -11.86 -17.44
C GLY A 5 -5.51 -12.27 -15.96
N TYR A 6 -6.28 -11.61 -15.08
CA TYR A 6 -6.40 -12.01 -13.67
C TYR A 6 -7.30 -13.23 -13.48
N SER A 7 -6.98 -14.03 -12.47
CA SER A 7 -7.78 -15.14 -11.97
C SER A 7 -8.10 -14.92 -10.49
N PHE A 8 -9.23 -15.46 -10.02
CA PHE A 8 -9.58 -15.45 -8.61
C PHE A 8 -8.95 -16.63 -7.91
N VAL A 9 -8.36 -16.37 -6.73
CA VAL A 9 -7.78 -17.37 -5.83
C VAL A 9 -8.36 -17.19 -4.44
N SER A 10 -8.26 -18.22 -3.60
CA SER A 10 -8.65 -18.09 -2.19
C SER A 10 -7.66 -17.21 -1.43
N LEU A 11 -8.07 -16.65 -0.28
CA LEU A 11 -7.15 -15.92 0.59
C LEU A 11 -5.99 -16.80 1.06
N ASP A 12 -6.29 -18.05 1.43
CA ASP A 12 -5.29 -19.03 1.85
C ASP A 12 -4.26 -19.32 0.76
N GLU A 13 -4.67 -19.35 -0.51
CA GLU A 13 -3.76 -19.44 -1.65
C GLU A 13 -2.93 -18.16 -1.85
N ALA A 14 -3.56 -16.99 -1.80
CA ALA A 14 -2.85 -15.70 -1.95
C ALA A 14 -1.76 -15.52 -0.89
N LEU A 15 -2.02 -15.92 0.36
CA LEU A 15 -1.08 -15.79 1.48
C LEU A 15 0.12 -16.75 1.38
N ARG A 16 0.11 -17.72 0.45
CA ARG A 16 1.28 -18.57 0.18
C ARG A 16 2.36 -17.88 -0.65
N ASP A 17 2.05 -16.73 -1.27
CA ASP A 17 3.02 -15.98 -2.05
C ASP A 17 4.21 -15.53 -1.18
N ASP A 18 5.44 -15.68 -1.68
CA ASP A 18 6.66 -15.35 -0.96
C ASP A 18 6.76 -13.86 -0.60
N ALA A 19 6.02 -12.98 -1.28
CA ALA A 19 5.91 -11.58 -0.89
C ALA A 19 5.44 -11.45 0.57
N TYR A 20 4.50 -12.29 1.03
CA TYR A 20 4.00 -12.27 2.42
C TYR A 20 5.00 -12.79 3.46
N ARG A 21 6.12 -13.40 3.03
CA ARG A 21 7.23 -13.79 3.92
C ARG A 21 8.32 -12.73 4.03
N SER A 22 8.14 -11.59 3.38
CA SER A 22 9.15 -10.54 3.35
C SER A 22 9.34 -9.91 4.72
N THR A 23 10.60 -9.77 5.11
CA THR A 23 10.97 -9.06 6.34
C THR A 23 10.50 -7.61 6.26
N ASP A 24 9.78 -7.18 7.29
CA ASP A 24 9.42 -5.79 7.52
C ASP A 24 10.32 -5.23 8.62
N THR A 25 11.23 -4.34 8.26
CA THR A 25 12.19 -3.69 9.16
C THR A 25 11.85 -2.23 9.42
N TYR A 26 10.67 -1.77 8.99
CA TYR A 26 10.27 -0.37 9.15
C TYR A 26 9.93 -0.08 10.62
N THR A 27 10.68 0.85 11.22
CA THR A 27 10.49 1.32 12.61
C THR A 27 10.34 2.84 12.69
N GLY A 28 9.96 3.50 11.60
CA GLY A 28 9.75 4.94 11.57
C GLY A 28 8.46 5.37 12.27
N ASP A 29 8.42 6.63 12.68
CA ASP A 29 7.28 7.20 13.41
C ASP A 29 6.08 7.53 12.50
N GLU A 30 6.30 7.60 11.18
CA GLU A 30 5.26 7.92 10.23
C GLU A 30 4.34 6.73 9.95
N SER A 31 3.04 7.02 9.87
CA SER A 31 2.04 6.02 9.49
C SER A 31 2.02 5.83 7.97
N ILE A 32 2.99 5.08 7.44
CA ILE A 32 2.97 4.64 6.05
C ILE A 32 2.19 3.32 5.90
N ASN A 33 1.55 3.11 4.75
CA ASN A 33 0.80 1.88 4.51
C ASN A 33 1.72 0.64 4.43
N TRP A 34 1.14 -0.56 4.58
CA TRP A 34 1.91 -1.81 4.64
C TRP A 34 2.80 -2.05 3.41
N LEU A 35 2.34 -1.64 2.21
CA LEU A 35 3.14 -1.77 0.99
C LEU A 35 4.34 -0.81 0.98
N GLY A 36 4.15 0.40 1.52
CA GLY A 36 5.20 1.36 1.77
C GLY A 36 6.27 0.84 2.73
N ARG A 37 5.85 0.19 3.83
CA ARG A 37 6.77 -0.44 4.78
C ARG A 37 7.66 -1.49 4.11
N TRP A 38 7.07 -2.32 3.23
CA TRP A 38 7.83 -3.31 2.46
C TRP A 38 8.77 -2.65 1.44
N ALA A 39 8.36 -1.57 0.78
CA ALA A 39 9.22 -0.84 -0.14
C ALA A 39 10.46 -0.26 0.57
N VAL A 40 10.29 0.28 1.78
CA VAL A 40 11.40 0.77 2.62
C VAL A 40 12.29 -0.38 3.08
N SER A 41 11.69 -1.44 3.61
CA SER A 41 12.44 -2.61 4.13
C SER A 41 13.27 -3.30 3.05
N ARG A 42 12.82 -3.25 1.78
CA ARG A 42 13.54 -3.78 0.61
C ARG A 42 14.48 -2.77 -0.06
N GLY A 43 14.55 -1.53 0.43
CA GLY A 43 15.37 -0.46 -0.15
C GLY A 43 14.90 0.04 -1.53
N VAL A 44 13.65 -0.21 -1.89
CA VAL A 44 13.05 0.25 -3.16
C VAL A 44 12.70 1.73 -3.10
N LYS A 45 12.28 2.22 -1.93
CA LYS A 45 11.99 3.62 -1.64
C LYS A 45 12.58 4.01 -0.28
N LYS A 46 12.87 5.29 -0.08
CA LYS A 46 13.12 5.84 1.27
C LYS A 46 11.78 6.12 1.95
N ALA A 47 11.78 6.17 3.28
CA ALA A 47 10.58 6.44 4.07
C ALA A 47 9.88 7.74 3.62
N ASP A 48 10.66 8.81 3.48
CA ASP A 48 10.20 10.14 3.10
C ASP A 48 9.54 10.16 1.70
N ASP A 49 9.96 9.27 0.79
CA ASP A 49 9.52 9.25 -0.61
C ASP A 49 8.35 8.25 -0.86
N VAL A 50 7.89 7.54 0.19
CA VAL A 50 6.87 6.49 0.04
C VAL A 50 5.54 7.08 -0.44
N LEU A 51 5.18 8.27 0.06
CA LEU A 51 3.86 8.86 -0.15
C LEU A 51 3.77 9.76 -1.39
N ASP A 52 4.89 10.10 -2.03
CA ASP A 52 4.94 11.07 -3.13
C ASP A 52 4.08 10.68 -4.35
N ASP A 53 3.91 9.38 -4.60
CA ASP A 53 3.13 8.88 -5.74
C ASP A 53 1.65 8.61 -5.39
N PHE A 54 1.22 8.91 -4.16
CA PHE A 54 -0.14 8.65 -3.76
C PHE A 54 -1.07 9.68 -4.39
N PRO A 55 -2.19 9.25 -5.01
CA PRO A 55 -3.16 10.20 -5.53
C PRO A 55 -3.74 11.01 -4.37
N GLU A 56 -3.94 12.31 -4.60
CA GLU A 56 -4.69 13.14 -3.67
C GLU A 56 -6.08 12.54 -3.44
N VAL A 57 -6.53 12.60 -2.18
CA VAL A 57 -7.88 12.16 -1.83
C VAL A 57 -8.89 13.08 -2.53
N PRO A 58 -9.81 12.54 -3.35
CA PRO A 58 -10.78 13.37 -4.07
C PRO A 58 -11.65 14.22 -3.14
N ASP A 59 -11.98 15.45 -3.56
CA ASP A 59 -12.71 16.42 -2.73
C ASP A 59 -14.02 15.88 -2.15
N PHE A 60 -14.78 15.11 -2.92
CA PHE A 60 -16.06 14.57 -2.45
C PHE A 60 -15.89 13.59 -1.28
N VAL A 61 -14.76 12.88 -1.19
CA VAL A 61 -14.45 11.96 -0.08
C VAL A 61 -14.11 12.76 1.17
N VAL A 62 -13.32 13.83 1.03
CA VAL A 62 -12.98 14.74 2.15
C VAL A 62 -14.23 15.42 2.71
N GLN A 63 -15.14 15.84 1.84
CA GLN A 63 -16.42 16.41 2.26
C GLN A 63 -17.30 15.38 3.00
N ALA A 64 -17.35 14.15 2.51
CA ALA A 64 -18.13 13.08 3.11
C ALA A 64 -17.56 12.59 4.47
N SER A 65 -16.24 12.67 4.68
CA SER A 65 -15.61 12.25 5.94
C SER A 65 -15.86 13.19 7.11
N GLY A 66 -16.45 14.37 6.88
CA GLY A 66 -16.69 15.39 7.90
C GLY A 66 -15.41 16.05 8.42
N THR A 67 -14.27 15.79 7.77
CA THR A 67 -12.98 16.41 8.10
C THR A 67 -12.98 17.82 7.53
N LYS A 68 -13.01 18.85 8.39
CA LYS A 68 -12.73 20.21 7.93
C LYS A 68 -11.24 20.32 7.61
N LYS A 69 -10.91 20.74 6.39
CA LYS A 69 -9.55 21.17 6.01
C LYS A 69 -9.05 22.26 6.94
#